data_AF-A0AA38H1X8-F1
#
_entry.id   AF-A0AA38H1X8-F1
#
_cell.length_a   1.000
_cell.length_b   1.000
_cell.length_c   1.000
_cell.angle_alpha   90.00
_cell.angle_beta   90.00
_cell.angle_gamma   90.00
#
_symmetry.space_group_name_H-M   'P 1'
#
loop_
_entity.id
_entity.type
_entity.pdbx_description
1 polymer ?
#
loop_
_entity_poly.entity_id
_entity_poly.type
_entity_poly.pdbx_seq_one_letter_code
_entity_poly.pdbx_strand_id
1 'polypeptide(L)'
;SRPKDGEPGPNNPAAEFTIKGGEKINLEIEGVESGATILWDLVVGGWEVTYWTEFDPSAGRSYTTVIDKRRKLCSSDEPGCNSFKASEAGKVVLIIDNTLSRKKKAATY
;
A
#
# COMPACT_ATOMS: atom_id res chain seq x y z
N SER A 1 -13.16 -14.88 -28.27
CA SER A 1 -13.85 -14.33 -27.08
C SER A 1 -12.87 -14.29 -25.93
N ARG A 2 -12.50 -13.10 -25.45
CA ARG A 2 -11.60 -12.92 -24.30
C ARG A 2 -12.38 -13.29 -23.02
N PRO A 3 -11.84 -14.07 -22.08
CA PRO A 3 -12.58 -14.41 -20.86
C PRO A 3 -12.80 -13.13 -20.05
N LYS A 4 -14.02 -12.99 -19.50
CA LYS A 4 -14.38 -11.94 -18.56
C LYS A 4 -13.52 -12.13 -17.31
N ASP A 5 -12.69 -11.13 -17.02
CA ASP A 5 -11.96 -11.01 -15.77
C ASP A 5 -12.90 -11.22 -14.57
N GLY A 6 -12.42 -12.03 -13.63
CA GLY A 6 -13.19 -12.59 -12.53
C GLY A 6 -13.86 -11.53 -11.68
N GLU A 7 -15.13 -11.76 -11.39
CA GLU A 7 -15.91 -10.99 -10.43
C GLU A 7 -15.23 -11.10 -9.04
N PRO A 8 -14.79 -10.00 -8.41
CA PRO A 8 -14.21 -10.06 -7.08
C PRO A 8 -15.32 -10.44 -6.10
N GLY A 9 -15.20 -11.62 -5.49
CA GLY A 9 -16.11 -12.09 -4.45
C GLY A 9 -16.14 -11.15 -3.23
N PRO A 10 -17.18 -11.24 -2.38
CA PRO A 10 -17.54 -10.25 -1.35
C PRO A 10 -16.53 -10.05 -0.20
N ASN A 11 -15.36 -10.69 -0.25
CA ASN A 11 -14.33 -10.66 0.79
C ASN A 11 -12.96 -10.16 0.31
N ASN A 12 -12.87 -9.52 -0.86
CA ASN A 12 -11.60 -9.02 -1.36
C ASN A 12 -11.51 -7.48 -1.20
N PRO A 13 -10.96 -6.94 -0.09
CA PRO A 13 -10.69 -5.51 0.03
C PRO A 13 -9.47 -5.13 -0.82
N ALA A 14 -9.54 -5.37 -2.12
CA ALA A 14 -8.60 -4.83 -3.09
C ALA A 14 -9.06 -3.41 -3.44
N ALA A 15 -8.20 -2.42 -3.21
CA ALA A 15 -8.46 -1.03 -3.57
C ALA A 15 -7.52 -0.61 -4.71
N GLU A 16 -8.10 -0.03 -5.76
CA GLU A 16 -7.35 0.58 -6.86
C GLU A 16 -7.51 2.10 -6.81
N PHE A 17 -6.41 2.84 -7.00
CA PHE A 17 -6.42 4.29 -7.09
C PHE A 17 -5.33 4.77 -8.05
N THR A 18 -5.51 5.99 -8.57
CA THR A 18 -4.46 6.65 -9.35
C THR A 18 -3.74 7.71 -8.51
N ILE A 19 -2.41 7.63 -8.47
CA ILE A 19 -1.55 8.66 -7.88
C ILE A 19 -0.97 9.52 -9.01
N LYS A 20 -1.16 10.85 -8.97
CA LYS A 20 -0.52 11.77 -9.93
C LYS A 20 0.93 12.02 -9.53
N GLY A 21 1.74 12.49 -10.49
CA GLY A 21 3.09 12.97 -10.17
C GLY A 21 3.01 14.15 -9.21
N GLY A 22 3.86 14.15 -8.18
CA GLY A 22 3.83 15.16 -7.12
C GLY A 22 2.94 14.80 -5.92
N GLU A 23 2.20 13.68 -5.97
CA GLU A 23 1.32 13.26 -4.87
C GLU A 23 1.97 12.19 -3.99
N LYS A 24 1.55 12.18 -2.72
CA LYS A 24 1.80 11.11 -1.76
C LYS A 24 0.47 10.71 -1.15
N ILE A 25 0.26 9.42 -1.00
CA ILE A 25 -0.94 8.86 -0.39
C ILE A 25 -0.56 7.96 0.78
N ASN A 26 -1.49 7.87 1.73
CA ASN A 26 -1.40 6.97 2.86
C ASN A 26 -2.67 6.11 2.86
N LEU A 27 -2.52 4.79 2.88
CA LEU A 27 -3.62 3.86 3.11
C LEU A 27 -3.53 3.36 4.53
N GLU A 28 -4.62 3.52 5.29
CA GLU A 28 -4.65 3.17 6.71
C GLU A 28 -5.48 1.90 6.91
N ILE A 29 -4.86 0.90 7.54
CA ILE A 29 -5.52 -0.30 8.05
C ILE A 29 -5.66 -0.08 9.56
N GLU A 30 -6.82 0.42 9.97
CA GLU A 30 -7.16 0.66 11.36
C GLU A 30 -7.67 -0.61 12.06
N GLY A 31 -7.79 -0.55 13.39
CA GLY A 31 -8.37 -1.64 14.18
C GLY A 31 -7.49 -2.89 14.24
N VAL A 32 -6.18 -2.76 14.05
CA VAL A 32 -5.25 -3.87 14.22
C VAL A 32 -5.17 -4.22 15.70
N GLU A 33 -5.44 -5.48 16.04
CA GLU A 33 -5.36 -6.00 17.41
C GLU A 33 -3.97 -6.55 17.73
N SER A 34 -3.64 -6.61 19.03
CA SER A 34 -2.40 -7.26 19.48
C SER A 34 -2.40 -8.74 19.10
N GLY A 35 -1.31 -9.21 18.49
CA GLY A 35 -1.15 -10.59 18.01
C GLY A 35 -1.70 -10.82 16.60
N ALA A 36 -2.43 -9.86 16.02
CA ALA A 36 -2.93 -9.97 14.65
C ALA A 36 -1.80 -10.02 13.62
N THR A 37 -2.02 -10.77 12.55
CA THR A 37 -1.14 -10.79 11.38
C THR A 37 -1.85 -10.11 10.22
N ILE A 38 -1.23 -9.06 9.71
CA ILE A 38 -1.72 -8.28 8.58
C ILE A 38 -0.95 -8.73 7.35
N LEU A 39 -1.69 -9.05 6.29
CA LEU A 39 -1.14 -9.44 4.99
C LEU A 39 -1.64 -8.45 3.95
N TRP A 40 -0.76 -8.04 3.05
CA TRP A 40 -1.14 -7.17 1.95
C TRP A 40 -0.21 -7.35 0.75
N ASP A 41 -0.80 -7.19 -0.43
CA ASP A 41 -0.11 -7.16 -1.71
C ASP A 41 -0.27 -5.78 -2.32
N LEU A 42 0.79 -5.30 -2.99
CA LEU A 42 0.76 -4.02 -3.69
C LEU A 42 1.37 -4.19 -5.08
N VAL A 43 0.65 -3.69 -6.08
CA VAL A 43 1.05 -3.69 -7.49
C VAL A 43 0.91 -2.28 -8.03
N VAL A 44 1.83 -1.88 -8.90
CA VAL A 44 1.84 -0.55 -9.51
C VAL A 44 1.79 -0.68 -11.03
N GLY A 45 0.66 -0.40 -11.65
CA GLY A 45 0.49 -0.57 -13.11
C GLY A 45 1.12 0.52 -14.00
N GLY A 46 1.67 1.60 -13.41
CA GLY A 46 2.12 2.78 -14.15
C GLY A 46 3.61 3.13 -14.01
N TRP A 47 3.90 4.09 -13.13
CA TRP A 47 5.25 4.64 -12.97
C TRP A 47 5.94 4.06 -11.74
N GLU A 48 7.27 4.19 -11.70
CA GLU A 48 8.04 3.95 -10.48
C GLU A 48 7.56 4.88 -9.36
N VAL A 49 7.20 4.30 -8.22
CA VAL A 49 6.85 5.01 -6.99
C VAL A 49 7.75 4.55 -5.85
N THR A 50 7.88 5.36 -4.81
CA THR A 50 8.53 4.94 -3.56
C THR A 50 7.48 4.45 -2.58
N TYR A 51 7.71 3.30 -1.97
CA TYR A 51 6.81 2.66 -1.03
C TYR A 51 7.50 2.36 0.29
N TRP A 52 6.78 2.51 1.40
CA TRP A 52 7.15 1.96 2.70
C TRP A 52 5.92 1.77 3.58
N THR A 53 6.12 1.07 4.69
CA THR A 53 5.03 0.82 5.64
C THR A 53 5.44 1.24 7.05
N GLU A 54 4.51 1.88 7.73
CA GLU A 54 4.64 2.33 9.11
C GLU A 54 3.56 1.67 9.98
N PHE A 55 3.85 1.51 11.27
CA PHE A 55 2.91 1.06 12.29
C PHE A 55 2.81 2.10 13.40
N ASP A 56 1.57 2.48 13.73
CA ASP A 56 1.23 3.49 14.72
C ASP A 56 0.39 2.84 15.84
N PRO A 57 0.94 2.66 17.05
CA PRO A 57 0.22 2.01 18.13
C PRO A 57 -0.87 2.88 18.75
N SER A 58 -2.01 2.27 19.08
CA SER A 58 -3.18 2.97 19.63
C SER A 58 -3.05 3.34 21.11
N ALA A 59 -2.14 2.70 21.85
CA ALA A 59 -1.98 2.84 23.30
C ALA A 59 -1.40 4.20 23.77
N GLY A 60 -1.62 5.28 23.00
CA GLY A 60 -1.22 6.65 23.37
C GLY A 60 0.28 6.91 23.33
N ARG A 61 1.05 6.07 22.63
CA ARG A 61 2.49 6.26 22.47
C ARG A 61 2.78 7.11 21.23
N SER A 62 3.62 8.12 21.38
CA SER A 62 3.93 9.08 20.31
C SER A 62 5.00 8.59 19.33
N TYR A 63 5.05 7.28 19.02
CA TYR A 63 6.01 6.74 18.07
C TYR A 63 5.33 6.01 16.93
N THR A 64 5.97 6.12 15.77
CA THR A 64 5.62 5.36 14.58
C THR A 64 6.83 4.52 14.20
N THR A 65 6.61 3.24 13.91
CA THR A 65 7.69 2.30 13.56
C THR A 65 7.64 1.97 12.08
N VAL A 66 8.77 2.08 11.38
CA VAL A 66 8.88 1.60 9.99
C VAL A 66 8.98 0.08 10.00
N ILE A 67 7.96 -0.59 9.45
CA ILE A 67 7.84 -2.06 9.44
C ILE A 67 8.15 -2.66 8.07
N ASP A 68 8.09 -1.85 7.00
CA ASP A 68 8.66 -2.18 5.69
C ASP A 68 9.52 -1.01 5.22
N LYS A 69 10.77 -1.30 4.83
CA LYS A 69 11.74 -0.25 4.47
C LYS A 69 11.36 0.40 3.14
N ARG A 70 11.75 1.67 3.00
CA ARG A 70 11.61 2.41 1.74
C ARG A 70 12.24 1.67 0.58
N ARG A 71 11.42 1.32 -0.40
CA ARG A 71 11.81 0.68 -1.65
C ARG A 71 11.08 1.29 -2.83
N LYS A 72 11.67 1.16 -4.01
CA LYS A 72 11.02 1.54 -5.27
C LYS A 72 10.16 0.38 -5.75
N LEU A 73 8.98 0.69 -6.25
CA LEU A 73 8.09 -0.26 -6.91
C LEU A 73 7.85 0.21 -8.34
N CYS A 74 7.97 -0.70 -9.29
CA CYS A 74 7.81 -0.51 -10.73
C CYS A 74 6.77 -1.49 -11.27
N SER A 75 6.23 -1.21 -12.45
CA SER A 75 5.21 -2.07 -13.08
C SER A 75 5.70 -3.43 -13.55
N SER A 76 7.01 -3.62 -13.60
CA SER A 76 7.61 -4.92 -13.87
C SER A 76 7.84 -5.75 -12.60
N ASP A 77 7.64 -5.18 -11.40
CA ASP A 77 7.79 -5.94 -10.16
C ASP A 77 6.62 -6.90 -9.97
N GLU A 78 6.92 -8.12 -9.55
CA GLU A 78 5.89 -9.09 -9.16
C GLU A 78 5.19 -8.62 -7.86
N PRO A 79 3.88 -8.90 -7.70
CA PRO A 79 3.18 -8.66 -6.43
C PRO A 79 3.91 -9.38 -5.29
N GLY A 80 4.51 -8.60 -4.39
CA GLY A 80 5.15 -9.14 -3.20
C GLY A 80 4.15 -9.29 -2.06
N CYS A 81 4.01 -10.50 -1.52
CA CYS A 81 3.24 -10.76 -0.31
C CYS A 81 3.96 -10.18 0.92
N ASN A 82 3.48 -9.04 1.40
CA ASN A 82 4.01 -8.40 2.60
C ASN A 82 3.24 -8.93 3.82
N SER A 83 3.93 -9.02 4.96
CA SER A 83 3.32 -9.45 6.21
C SER A 83 3.88 -8.67 7.39
N PHE A 84 3.03 -8.42 8.37
CA PHE A 84 3.42 -7.85 9.65
C PHE A 84 2.62 -8.49 10.78
N LYS A 85 3.29 -8.86 11.86
CA LYS A 85 2.64 -9.37 13.07
C LYS A 85 2.69 -8.28 14.14
N ALA A 86 1.52 -7.74 14.48
CA ALA A 86 1.41 -6.67 15.46
C ALA A 86 1.63 -7.20 16.87
N SER A 87 2.54 -6.58 17.63
CA SER A 87 2.75 -6.88 19.05
C SER A 87 1.73 -6.18 19.95
N GLU A 88 1.09 -5.12 19.46
CA GLU A 88 0.14 -4.28 20.18
C GLU A 88 -0.97 -3.81 19.24
N ALA A 89 -2.04 -3.25 19.81
CA ALA A 89 -3.12 -2.69 19.00
C ALA A 89 -2.70 -1.37 18.34
N GLY A 90 -3.19 -1.10 17.13
CA GLY A 90 -2.79 0.10 16.39
C GLY A 90 -3.36 0.18 14.99
N LYS A 91 -2.65 0.91 14.13
CA LYS A 91 -2.92 0.99 12.70
C LYS A 91 -1.66 0.78 11.88
N VAL A 92 -1.82 0.15 10.73
CA VAL A 92 -0.78 0.00 9.73
C VAL A 92 -1.02 1.06 8.64
N VAL A 93 0.02 1.82 8.30
CA VAL A 93 -0.04 2.88 7.28
C VAL A 93 0.87 2.48 6.13
N LEU A 94 0.29 2.27 4.95
CA LEU A 94 1.01 2.02 3.70
C LEU A 94 1.21 3.36 3.02
N ILE A 95 2.46 3.76 2.81
CA ILE A 95 2.79 5.04 2.21
C ILE A 95 3.30 4.82 0.81
N ILE A 96 2.59 5.41 -0.16
CA ILE A 96 2.99 5.42 -1.57
C ILE A 96 3.31 6.87 -1.95
N ASP A 97 4.58 7.11 -2.26
CA ASP A 97 5.13 8.42 -2.54
C ASP A 97 5.55 8.52 -4.01
N ASN A 98 4.84 9.38 -4.73
CA ASN A 98 5.09 9.74 -6.12
C ASN A 98 5.51 11.22 -6.23
N THR A 99 5.95 11.84 -5.14
CA THR A 99 6.31 13.27 -5.08
C THR A 99 7.53 13.60 -5.93
N LEU A 100 8.48 12.67 -6.01
CA LEU A 100 9.69 12.82 -6.83
C LEU A 100 9.44 12.60 -8.33
N SER A 101 8.25 12.14 -8.72
CA SER A 101 7.95 11.91 -10.12
C SER A 101 7.72 13.22 -10.86
N ARG A 102 8.66 13.53 -11.75
CA ARG A 102 8.53 14.64 -12.72
C ARG A 102 7.63 14.29 -13.91
N LYS A 103 7.14 13.04 -13.99
CA LYS A 103 6.35 12.57 -15.13
C LYS A 103 4.89 12.92 -14.90
N LYS A 104 4.35 13.78 -15.78
CA LYS A 104 2.92 14.10 -15.82
C LYS A 104 2.16 12.89 -16.36
N LYS A 105 0.94 12.65 -15.85
CA LYS A 105 0.04 11.59 -16.29
C LYS A 105 -0.16 11.71 -17.81
N ALA A 106 0.35 10.78 -18.61
CA ALA A 106 0.01 10.67 -20.01
C ALA A 106 -1.26 9.82 -20.11
N ALA A 107 -2.37 10.44 -20.50
CA ALA A 107 -3.58 9.72 -20.87
C ALA A 107 -3.63 9.69 -22.40
N THR A 108 -3.67 8.49 -22.99
CA THR A 108 -4.05 8.30 -24.39
C THR A 108 -5.51 7.82 -24.40
N TYR A 109 -6.35 8.45 -25.20
CA TYR A 109 -7.76 8.08 -25.41
C TYR A 109 -7.88 6.95 -26.44
#